data_AF-A0A2V9R423-F1
#
_entry.id   AF-A0A2V9R423-F1
#
_cell.length_a   1.000
_cell.length_b   1.000
_cell.length_c   1.000
_cell.angle_alpha   90.00
_cell.angle_beta   90.00
_cell.angle_gamma   90.00
#
_symmetry.space_group_name_H-M   'P 1'
#
loop_
_entity.id
_entity.type
_entity.pdbx_description
1 polymer ?
#
loop_
_entity_poly.entity_id
_entity_poly.type
_entity_poly.pdbx_seq_one_letter_code
_entity_poly.pdbx_strand_id
1 'polypeptide(L)'
;AHPFPRVINKALSVAFLLRRRRRSSVTYTGVVTVPRALPRLVRLPSDDTDDFIFLADLVAHHASRMYHGYDLVSSAAFRVTRNSNLYLAEEESRNLLESVRTELHNRRKGDAVRLEIEADADPEIIERLRTNFGLDQWQVFPVNGPVNLSRLFDIYQQSARPDLKFKACVPRELRLTGKSQDLFEELRRHDVLLHHAYDSYDAVVSFTESAAKDPRVLSIM
;
A
#
# COMPACT_ATOMS: atom_id res chain seq x y z
N ALA A 1 21.78 -13.54 19.63
CA ALA A 1 21.30 -12.33 18.93
C ALA A 1 19.80 -12.50 18.68
N HIS A 2 18.97 -11.51 19.02
CA HIS A 2 17.56 -11.54 18.60
C HIS A 2 17.49 -11.15 17.12
N PRO A 3 16.83 -11.94 16.26
CA PRO A 3 16.79 -11.66 14.82
C PRO A 3 16.04 -10.36 14.55
N PHE A 4 16.53 -9.59 13.58
CA PHE A 4 15.86 -8.38 13.13
C PHE A 4 14.46 -8.73 12.60
N PRO A 5 13.40 -8.00 12.99
CA PRO A 5 12.04 -8.36 12.63
C PRO A 5 11.80 -8.25 11.12
N ARG A 6 10.94 -9.13 10.58
CA ARG A 6 10.57 -9.12 9.16
C ARG A 6 9.72 -7.89 8.85
N VAL A 7 10.30 -6.92 8.14
CA VAL A 7 9.57 -5.78 7.59
C VAL A 7 8.87 -6.15 6.28
N ILE A 8 7.56 -5.91 6.23
CA ILE A 8 6.70 -6.19 5.08
C ILE A 8 7.02 -5.20 3.95
N ASN A 9 7.07 -5.68 2.70
CA ASN A 9 7.30 -4.85 1.52
C ASN A 9 6.33 -3.65 1.49
N LYS A 10 6.84 -2.43 1.26
CA LYS A 10 6.07 -1.19 1.16
C LYS A 10 5.20 -0.84 2.39
N ALA A 11 5.38 -1.54 3.52
CA ALA A 11 4.69 -1.21 4.76
C ALA A 11 5.37 -0.04 5.45
N LEU A 12 4.57 0.82 6.09
CA LEU A 12 5.07 1.81 7.02
C LEU A 12 5.61 1.08 8.25
N SER A 13 6.85 1.37 8.62
CA SER A 13 7.47 0.88 9.84
C SER A 13 8.13 2.05 10.57
N VAL A 14 8.25 1.95 11.89
CA VAL A 14 8.96 2.92 12.71
C VAL A 14 10.13 2.18 13.36
N ALA A 15 11.34 2.69 13.13
CA ALA A 15 12.55 2.23 13.78
C ALA A 15 12.78 3.03 15.06
N PHE A 16 13.34 2.38 16.07
CA PHE A 16 13.62 2.96 17.37
C PHE A 16 15.07 2.65 17.76
N LEU A 17 15.80 3.69 18.16
CA LEU A 17 17.07 3.56 18.84
C LEU A 17 16.80 3.54 20.34
N LEU A 18 17.15 2.44 21.00
CA LEU A 18 16.78 2.14 22.36
C LEU A 18 18.03 1.96 23.23
N ARG A 19 18.06 2.59 24.40
CA ARG A 19 19.14 2.40 25.38
C ARG A 19 18.60 1.70 26.62
N ARG A 20 19.28 0.67 27.11
CA ARG A 20 18.82 -0.05 28.30
C ARG A 20 19.13 0.79 29.55
N ARG A 21 18.12 1.08 30.39
CA ARG A 21 18.27 1.93 31.59
C ARG A 21 19.39 1.49 32.55
N ARG A 22 19.62 0.18 32.66
CA ARG A 22 20.62 -0.42 33.57
C ARG A 22 22.00 -0.66 32.93
N ARG A 23 22.14 -0.44 31.61
CA ARG A 23 23.39 -0.63 30.86
C ARG A 23 23.45 0.46 29.78
N SER A 24 23.97 1.61 30.16
CA SER A 24 23.84 2.86 29.38
C SER A 24 24.72 2.94 28.14
N SER A 25 25.71 2.07 27.96
CA SER A 25 26.68 2.17 26.87
C SER A 25 26.26 1.51 25.56
N VAL A 26 25.20 0.69 25.55
CA VAL A 26 24.80 -0.07 24.35
C VAL A 26 23.41 0.35 23.88
N THR A 27 23.33 0.73 22.61
CA THR A 27 22.10 1.01 21.88
C THR A 27 21.60 -0.24 21.13
N TYR A 28 20.29 -0.38 21.09
CA TYR A 28 19.55 -1.48 20.46
C TYR A 28 18.57 -0.92 19.43
N THR A 29 18.24 -1.72 18.42
CA THR A 29 17.24 -1.34 17.42
C THR A 29 15.93 -2.07 17.67
N GLY A 30 14.87 -1.31 17.89
CA GLY A 30 13.49 -1.78 17.83
C GLY A 30 12.87 -1.42 16.49
N VAL A 31 11.93 -2.23 16.01
CA VAL A 31 11.10 -1.89 14.85
C VAL A 31 9.66 -2.28 15.13
N VAL A 32 8.74 -1.39 14.78
CA VAL A 32 7.30 -1.64 14.78
C VAL A 32 6.79 -1.45 13.36
N THR A 33 6.24 -2.53 12.77
CA THR A 33 5.60 -2.46 11.47
C THR A 33 4.10 -2.21 11.64
N VAL A 34 3.59 -1.21 10.94
CA VAL A 34 2.18 -0.82 11.04
C VAL A 34 1.35 -1.62 10.03
N PRO A 35 0.33 -2.38 10.46
CA PRO A 35 -0.55 -3.14 9.56
C PRO A 35 -1.19 -2.26 8.48
N ARG A 36 -1.31 -2.75 7.24
CA ARG A 36 -1.86 -1.98 6.11
C ARG A 36 -3.33 -1.60 6.26
N ALA A 37 -4.07 -2.33 7.08
CA ALA A 37 -5.49 -2.08 7.35
C ALA A 37 -5.71 -0.80 8.19
N LEU A 38 -4.70 -0.33 8.91
CA LEU A 38 -4.81 0.89 9.70
C LEU A 38 -4.59 2.15 8.84
N PRO A 39 -5.34 3.23 9.09
CA PRO A 39 -5.15 4.49 8.39
C PRO A 39 -3.75 5.04 8.66
N ARG A 40 -3.14 5.72 7.69
CA ARG A 40 -1.79 6.29 7.85
C ARG A 40 -1.80 7.70 8.41
N LEU A 41 -2.92 8.38 8.21
CA LEU A 41 -3.30 9.62 8.86
C LEU A 41 -4.55 9.35 9.69
N VAL A 42 -4.50 9.72 10.95
CA VAL A 42 -5.62 9.61 11.87
C VAL A 42 -6.26 10.98 11.97
N ARG A 43 -7.55 11.09 11.64
CA ARG A 43 -8.32 12.31 11.85
C ARG A 43 -8.55 12.51 13.34
N LEU A 44 -8.28 13.72 13.84
CA LEU A 44 -8.54 14.10 15.22
C LEU A 44 -9.97 14.66 15.35
N PRO A 45 -10.61 14.48 16.51
CA PRO A 45 -11.89 15.14 16.77
C PRO A 45 -11.66 16.65 16.88
N SER A 46 -12.30 17.42 15.99
CA SER A 46 -12.34 18.88 16.01
C SER A 46 -13.67 19.33 15.40
N ASP A 47 -14.24 20.41 15.95
CA ASP A 47 -15.53 20.94 15.50
C ASP A 47 -15.36 21.95 14.34
N ASP A 48 -14.22 22.65 14.30
CA ASP A 48 -14.00 23.79 13.37
C ASP A 48 -12.92 23.52 12.31
N THR A 49 -12.02 22.55 12.55
CA THR A 49 -10.86 22.26 11.69
C THR A 49 -10.78 20.79 11.30
N ASP A 50 -10.22 20.53 10.12
CA ASP A 50 -9.89 19.17 9.69
C ASP A 50 -8.45 18.84 10.12
N ASP A 51 -8.29 18.38 11.36
CA ASP A 51 -6.99 18.07 11.94
C ASP A 51 -6.60 16.60 11.77
N PHE A 52 -5.34 16.35 11.44
CA PHE A 52 -4.79 15.01 11.25
C PHE A 52 -3.44 14.85 11.93
N ILE A 53 -3.15 13.64 12.39
CA ILE A 53 -1.84 13.23 12.88
C ILE A 53 -1.34 12.02 12.10
N PHE A 54 -0.03 11.93 11.85
CA PHE A 54 0.54 10.72 11.26
C PHE A 54 0.47 9.58 12.28
N LEU A 55 0.07 8.39 11.80
CA LEU A 55 0.07 7.20 12.64
C LEU A 55 1.49 6.84 13.11
N ALA A 56 2.53 7.18 12.33
CA ALA A 56 3.92 7.00 12.74
C ALA A 56 4.25 7.77 14.03
N ASP A 57 3.84 9.04 14.11
CA ASP A 57 4.04 9.90 15.29
C ASP A 57 3.32 9.34 16.51
N LEU A 58 2.07 8.88 16.33
CA LEU A 58 1.30 8.25 17.40
C LEU A 58 1.98 6.97 17.92
N VAL A 59 2.50 6.14 17.01
CA VAL A 59 3.24 4.92 17.35
C VAL A 59 4.53 5.27 18.10
N ALA A 60 5.26 6.30 17.65
CA ALA A 60 6.47 6.77 18.30
C ALA A 60 6.20 7.33 19.70
N HIS A 61 5.13 8.13 19.84
CA HIS A 61 4.69 8.69 21.12
C HIS A 61 4.39 7.60 22.17
N HIS A 62 3.78 6.49 21.74
CA HIS A 62 3.48 5.36 22.62
C HIS A 62 4.57 4.26 22.68
N ALA A 63 5.72 4.46 22.04
CA ALA A 63 6.77 3.44 21.97
C ALA A 63 7.36 3.05 23.32
N SER A 64 7.35 3.96 24.31
CA SER A 64 7.77 3.66 25.69
C SER A 64 6.96 2.55 26.36
N ARG A 65 5.70 2.36 25.97
CA ARG A 65 4.83 1.26 26.42
C ARG A 65 5.12 -0.06 25.71
N MET A 66 5.77 -0.03 24.55
CA MET A 66 6.17 -1.25 23.83
C MET A 66 7.55 -1.74 24.29
N TYR A 67 8.46 -0.82 24.64
CA TYR A 67 9.84 -1.12 25.02
C TYR A 67 10.12 -0.85 26.50
N HIS A 68 9.46 -1.60 27.38
CA HIS A 68 9.65 -1.50 28.83
C HIS A 68 11.12 -1.72 29.25
N GLY A 69 11.64 -0.83 30.10
CA GLY A 69 13.02 -0.91 30.61
C GLY A 69 14.09 -0.32 29.68
N TYR A 70 13.67 0.27 28.56
CA TYR A 70 14.52 1.03 27.66
C TYR A 70 14.13 2.51 27.67
N ASP A 71 15.12 3.37 27.43
CA ASP A 71 14.93 4.76 27.07
C ASP A 71 14.96 4.87 25.55
N LEU A 72 13.99 5.61 25.00
CA LEU A 72 13.93 5.91 23.58
C LEU A 72 14.89 7.06 23.29
N VAL A 73 15.93 6.78 22.52
CA VAL A 73 16.96 7.75 22.14
C VAL A 73 16.53 8.52 20.90
N SER A 74 16.03 7.79 19.90
CA SER A 74 15.57 8.35 18.63
C SER A 74 14.56 7.40 17.97
N SER A 75 13.77 7.92 17.06
CA SER A 75 12.86 7.16 16.22
C SER A 75 12.85 7.72 14.81
N ALA A 76 12.59 6.86 13.82
CA ALA A 76 12.40 7.29 12.44
C ALA A 76 11.39 6.41 11.72
N ALA A 77 10.41 7.01 11.04
CA ALA A 77 9.56 6.31 10.11
C ALA A 77 10.37 5.91 8.87
N PHE A 78 10.14 4.69 8.40
CA PHE A 78 10.78 4.18 7.20
C PHE A 78 9.89 3.20 6.45
N ARG A 79 10.28 2.94 5.20
CA ARG A 79 9.63 2.00 4.30
C ARG A 79 10.67 1.34 3.43
N VAL A 80 10.56 0.02 3.30
CA VAL A 80 11.43 -0.75 2.41
C VAL A 80 10.63 -1.17 1.19
N THR A 81 11.15 -0.89 0.01
CA THR A 81 10.67 -1.50 -1.24
C THR A 81 11.55 -2.70 -1.56
N ARG A 82 10.90 -3.82 -1.83
CA ARG A 82 11.50 -5.08 -2.26
C ARG A 82 11.13 -5.37 -3.68
N ASN A 83 12.04 -6.04 -4.39
CA ASN A 83 11.75 -6.54 -5.73
C ASN A 83 10.48 -7.44 -5.68
N SER A 84 9.55 -7.22 -6.61
CA SER A 84 8.24 -7.89 -6.64
C SER A 84 8.17 -8.99 -7.70
N ASN A 85 9.30 -9.40 -8.27
CA ASN A 85 9.36 -10.35 -9.38
C ASN A 85 9.15 -11.81 -8.92
N LEU A 86 7.92 -12.12 -8.49
CA LEU A 86 7.42 -13.46 -8.24
C LEU A 86 6.05 -13.57 -8.89
N TYR A 87 5.77 -14.74 -9.49
CA TYR A 87 4.53 -15.18 -10.16
C TYR A 87 4.47 -15.06 -11.69
N LEU A 88 5.21 -15.94 -12.38
CA LEU A 88 4.74 -16.74 -13.53
C LEU A 88 5.56 -18.04 -13.53
N ALA A 89 5.16 -19.01 -12.70
CA ALA A 89 5.71 -20.38 -12.72
C ALA A 89 4.70 -21.37 -12.09
N GLU A 90 3.48 -21.36 -12.59
CA GLU A 90 2.66 -22.57 -12.73
C GLU A 90 2.85 -22.91 -14.22
N GLU A 91 3.67 -23.87 -14.62
CA GLU A 91 3.47 -25.33 -14.56
C GLU A 91 4.82 -26.10 -14.55
N GLU A 92 4.76 -27.41 -14.28
CA GLU A 92 5.80 -28.47 -14.45
C GLU A 92 6.82 -28.77 -13.31
N SER A 93 6.40 -29.35 -12.17
CA SER A 93 7.32 -30.09 -11.28
C SER A 93 7.00 -31.59 -11.14
N ARG A 94 7.86 -32.43 -11.70
CA ARG A 94 8.13 -33.78 -11.19
C ARG A 94 9.64 -34.03 -11.23
N ASN A 95 10.19 -34.59 -10.14
CA ASN A 95 11.62 -34.87 -9.89
C ASN A 95 12.50 -33.67 -9.55
N LEU A 96 13.31 -33.78 -8.47
CA LEU A 96 14.49 -33.02 -8.00
C LEU A 96 14.50 -31.47 -8.14
N LEU A 97 14.03 -30.92 -9.26
CA LEU A 97 13.54 -29.56 -9.46
C LEU A 97 12.54 -29.09 -8.41
N GLU A 98 11.81 -29.99 -7.74
CA GLU A 98 10.85 -29.63 -6.68
C GLU A 98 11.54 -29.19 -5.37
N SER A 99 12.70 -29.79 -5.07
CA SER A 99 13.57 -29.39 -3.96
C SER A 99 14.29 -28.06 -4.26
N VAL A 100 14.71 -27.84 -5.50
CA VAL A 100 15.19 -26.53 -5.99
C VAL A 100 14.05 -25.49 -6.00
N ARG A 101 12.81 -25.88 -6.30
CA ARG A 101 11.63 -25.02 -6.20
C ARG A 101 11.31 -24.60 -4.77
N THR A 102 11.61 -25.43 -3.78
CA THR A 102 11.42 -25.11 -2.35
C THR A 102 12.48 -24.10 -1.85
N GLU A 103 13.71 -24.17 -2.35
CA GLU A 103 14.75 -23.16 -2.07
C GLU A 103 14.58 -21.86 -2.91
N LEU A 104 14.06 -21.94 -4.13
CA LEU A 104 13.61 -20.79 -4.92
C LEU A 104 12.34 -20.14 -4.32
N HIS A 105 11.50 -20.91 -3.63
CA HIS A 105 10.39 -20.40 -2.81
C HIS A 105 10.91 -19.65 -1.55
N ASN A 106 12.10 -20.01 -1.04
CA ASN A 106 12.77 -19.26 0.03
C ASN A 106 13.39 -17.92 -0.43
N ARG A 107 13.56 -17.74 -1.76
CA ARG A 107 13.85 -16.44 -2.41
C ARG A 107 12.63 -15.51 -2.48
N ARG A 108 11.43 -15.97 -2.03
CA ARG A 108 10.16 -15.21 -2.12
C ARG A 108 10.04 -13.97 -1.24
N LYS A 109 11.14 -13.51 -0.66
CA LYS A 109 11.29 -12.12 -0.24
C LYS A 109 12.29 -11.48 -1.18
N GLY A 110 11.80 -10.73 -2.16
CA GLY A 110 12.70 -9.94 -2.99
C GLY A 110 13.67 -9.14 -2.12
N ASP A 111 14.90 -9.01 -2.61
CA ASP A 111 15.92 -8.19 -1.97
C ASP A 111 15.36 -6.80 -1.76
N ALA A 112 15.72 -6.20 -0.63
CA ALA A 112 15.46 -4.79 -0.45
C ALA A 112 16.19 -4.06 -1.57
N VAL A 113 15.48 -3.23 -2.32
CA VAL A 113 16.08 -2.44 -3.41
C VAL A 113 16.07 -0.95 -3.10
N ARG A 114 15.30 -0.55 -2.08
CA ARG A 114 15.15 0.84 -1.66
C ARG A 114 14.72 0.93 -0.20
N LEU A 115 15.39 1.77 0.57
CA LEU A 115 14.97 2.24 1.89
C LEU A 115 14.59 3.72 1.76
N GLU A 116 13.33 4.03 2.01
CA GLU A 116 12.85 5.40 2.21
C GLU A 116 12.77 5.64 3.72
N ILE A 117 13.38 6.71 4.22
CA ILE A 117 13.43 7.04 5.64
C ILE A 117 13.34 8.55 5.84
N GLU A 118 12.80 9.01 6.96
CA GLU A 118 12.76 10.43 7.32
C GLU A 118 14.16 11.08 7.22
N ALA A 119 14.21 12.29 6.68
CA ALA A 119 15.49 12.97 6.40
C ALA A 119 16.26 13.39 7.66
N ASP A 120 15.56 13.59 8.77
CA ASP A 120 16.10 13.92 10.09
C ASP A 120 16.37 12.67 10.96
N ALA A 121 16.26 11.48 10.37
CA ALA A 121 16.56 10.23 11.06
C ALA A 121 18.02 10.18 11.56
N ASP A 122 18.20 9.61 12.75
CA ASP A 122 19.52 9.42 13.35
C ASP A 122 20.42 8.58 12.41
N PRO A 123 21.66 9.02 12.11
CA PRO A 123 22.59 8.28 11.25
C PRO A 123 22.82 6.84 11.69
N GLU A 124 22.76 6.55 12.99
CA GLU A 124 22.88 5.20 13.53
C GLU A 124 21.69 4.32 13.11
N ILE A 125 20.47 4.88 13.10
CA ILE A 125 19.29 4.16 12.60
C ILE A 125 19.46 3.86 11.11
N ILE A 126 19.87 4.87 10.33
CA ILE A 126 20.08 4.73 8.88
C ILE A 126 21.07 3.60 8.59
N GLU A 127 22.24 3.63 9.22
CA GLU A 127 23.29 2.65 8.96
C GLU A 127 22.85 1.24 9.39
N ARG A 128 22.24 1.09 10.58
CA ARG A 128 21.76 -0.21 11.05
C ARG A 128 20.70 -0.81 10.13
N LEU A 129 19.75 0.00 9.63
CA LEU A 129 18.74 -0.46 8.67
C LEU A 129 19.39 -0.79 7.32
N ARG A 130 20.30 0.05 6.82
CA ARG A 130 21.03 -0.16 5.58
C ARG A 130 21.81 -1.49 5.60
N THR A 131 22.60 -1.73 6.67
CA THR A 131 23.33 -2.99 6.85
C THR A 131 22.38 -4.18 6.97
N ASN A 132 21.32 -4.08 7.79
CA ASN A 132 20.38 -5.19 8.00
C ASN A 132 19.62 -5.58 6.73
N PHE A 133 19.33 -4.62 5.85
CA PHE A 133 18.66 -4.89 4.58
C PHE A 133 19.63 -5.19 3.42
N GLY A 134 20.94 -5.14 3.65
CA GLY A 134 21.95 -5.38 2.62
C GLY A 134 21.90 -4.35 1.50
N LEU A 135 21.66 -3.08 1.84
CA LEU A 135 21.51 -1.98 0.89
C LEU A 135 22.81 -1.21 0.72
N ASP A 136 23.06 -0.74 -0.49
CA ASP A 136 24.07 0.27 -0.75
C ASP A 136 23.58 1.68 -0.37
N GLN A 137 24.52 2.61 -0.21
CA GLN A 137 24.20 4.00 0.16
C GLN A 137 23.25 4.68 -0.85
N TRP A 138 23.42 4.41 -2.14
CA TRP A 138 22.58 4.97 -3.21
C TRP A 138 21.15 4.42 -3.19
N GLN A 139 20.89 3.35 -2.45
CA GLN A 139 19.56 2.75 -2.26
C GLN A 139 18.84 3.29 -1.02
N VAL A 140 19.47 4.20 -0.26
CA VAL A 140 18.88 4.88 0.89
C VAL A 140 18.42 6.27 0.46
N PHE A 141 17.15 6.56 0.66
CA PHE A 141 16.48 7.79 0.23
C PHE A 141 15.94 8.52 1.47
N PRO A 142 16.65 9.56 1.92
CA PRO A 142 16.13 10.50 2.91
C PRO A 142 14.93 11.25 2.31
N VAL A 143 13.82 11.30 3.04
CA VAL A 143 12.57 11.93 2.60
C VAL A 143 12.31 13.17 3.44
N ASN A 144 12.23 14.32 2.79
CA ASN A 144 11.80 15.57 3.41
C ASN A 144 10.27 15.57 3.51
N GLY A 145 9.75 15.15 4.66
CA GLY A 145 8.32 14.99 4.92
C GLY A 145 7.93 13.52 5.16
N PRO A 146 6.62 13.19 5.15
CA PRO A 146 6.16 11.87 5.54
C PRO A 146 6.60 10.81 4.51
N VAL A 147 7.14 9.71 5.03
CA VAL A 147 7.44 8.54 4.21
C VAL A 147 6.15 8.04 3.56
N ASN A 148 6.20 7.85 2.24
CA ASN A 148 5.06 7.49 1.39
C ASN A 148 3.97 8.59 1.27
N LEU A 149 4.32 9.69 0.61
CA LEU A 149 3.46 10.83 0.27
C LEU A 149 2.10 10.47 -0.37
N SER A 150 2.00 9.33 -1.06
CA SER A 150 0.72 8.87 -1.65
C SER A 150 -0.42 8.72 -0.62
N ARG A 151 -0.10 8.64 0.68
CA ARG A 151 -1.11 8.55 1.74
C ARG A 151 -1.72 9.88 2.12
N LEU A 152 -1.14 11.00 1.68
CA LEU A 152 -1.76 12.31 1.87
C LEU A 152 -3.08 12.45 1.10
N PHE A 153 -3.34 11.59 0.10
CA PHE A 153 -4.66 11.50 -0.52
C PHE A 153 -5.77 11.14 0.47
N ASP A 154 -5.45 10.53 1.63
CA ASP A 154 -6.43 10.27 2.69
C ASP A 154 -7.02 11.58 3.24
N ILE A 155 -6.25 12.68 3.26
CA ILE A 155 -6.73 14.03 3.63
C ILE A 155 -7.80 14.49 2.64
N TYR A 156 -7.48 14.42 1.34
CA TYR A 156 -8.43 14.78 0.28
C TYR A 156 -9.74 14.00 0.38
N GLN A 157 -9.67 12.70 0.70
CA GLN A 157 -10.85 11.86 0.84
C GLN A 157 -11.68 12.24 2.08
N GLN A 158 -11.04 12.43 3.23
CA GLN A 158 -11.71 12.61 4.53
C GLN A 158 -12.17 14.04 4.82
N SER A 159 -11.57 15.06 4.21
CA SER A 159 -11.95 16.47 4.43
C SER A 159 -13.30 16.82 3.80
N ALA A 160 -14.15 17.56 4.52
CA ALA A 160 -15.47 17.97 4.07
C ALA A 160 -15.44 19.31 3.31
N ARG A 161 -14.53 19.44 2.34
CA ARG A 161 -14.23 20.69 1.62
C ARG A 161 -14.51 20.59 0.13
N PRO A 162 -15.78 20.63 -0.32
CA PRO A 162 -16.13 20.50 -1.74
C PRO A 162 -15.54 21.64 -2.59
N ASP A 163 -15.28 22.80 -1.99
CA ASP A 163 -14.62 23.95 -2.60
C ASP A 163 -13.15 23.68 -2.98
N LEU A 164 -12.51 22.71 -2.32
CA LEU A 164 -11.13 22.28 -2.59
C LEU A 164 -11.06 20.96 -3.38
N LYS A 165 -12.20 20.40 -3.80
CA LYS A 165 -12.27 19.12 -4.52
C LYS A 165 -12.59 19.33 -5.99
N PHE A 166 -12.13 18.39 -6.82
CA PHE A 166 -12.61 18.32 -8.20
C PHE A 166 -14.11 18.10 -8.22
N LYS A 167 -14.80 18.75 -9.16
CA LYS A 167 -16.22 18.50 -9.39
C LYS A 167 -16.40 17.02 -9.75
N ALA A 168 -17.38 16.37 -9.13
CA ALA A 168 -17.72 15.00 -9.47
C ALA A 168 -18.06 14.90 -10.96
N CYS A 169 -17.38 14.01 -11.67
CA CYS A 169 -17.73 13.64 -13.03
C CYS A 169 -18.80 12.55 -12.93
N VAL A 170 -20.04 12.88 -13.29
CA VAL A 170 -21.13 11.89 -13.36
C VAL A 170 -21.07 11.27 -14.75
N PRO A 171 -20.79 9.96 -14.89
CA PRO A 171 -20.77 9.31 -16.19
C PRO A 171 -22.15 9.36 -16.85
N ARG A 172 -22.17 9.55 -18.17
CA ARG A 172 -23.37 9.48 -18.99
C ARG A 172 -23.84 8.03 -19.08
N GLU A 173 -25.10 7.80 -18.76
CA GLU A 173 -25.74 6.50 -19.00
C GLU A 173 -25.96 6.27 -20.50
N LEU A 174 -25.72 5.03 -20.95
CA LEU A 174 -26.05 4.62 -22.30
C LEU A 174 -27.57 4.64 -22.46
N ARG A 175 -28.07 5.48 -23.39
CA ARG A 175 -29.49 5.52 -23.75
C ARG A 175 -29.68 4.76 -25.06
N LEU A 176 -30.51 3.73 -25.03
CA LEU A 176 -30.92 3.02 -26.23
C LEU A 176 -31.73 3.96 -27.14
N THR A 177 -31.60 3.80 -28.45
CA THR A 177 -32.53 4.46 -29.36
C THR A 177 -33.95 3.98 -29.09
N GLY A 178 -34.96 4.84 -29.21
CA GLY A 178 -36.37 4.48 -29.00
C GLY A 178 -36.92 3.41 -29.97
N LYS A 179 -36.07 2.88 -30.85
CA LYS A 179 -36.37 1.77 -31.75
C LYS A 179 -36.01 0.41 -31.16
N SER A 180 -35.19 0.36 -30.11
CA SER A 180 -34.65 -0.87 -29.52
C SER A 180 -35.19 -1.09 -28.11
N GLN A 181 -35.60 -2.31 -27.79
CA GLN A 181 -36.14 -2.68 -26.48
C GLN A 181 -35.04 -3.13 -25.50
N ASP A 182 -33.95 -3.66 -26.02
CA ASP A 182 -32.81 -4.12 -25.26
C ASP A 182 -31.48 -3.77 -25.97
N LEU A 183 -30.38 -4.00 -25.26
CA LEU A 183 -29.05 -3.72 -25.78
C LEU A 183 -28.64 -4.68 -26.90
N PHE A 184 -29.20 -5.90 -26.98
CA PHE A 184 -28.94 -6.82 -28.08
C PHE A 184 -29.55 -6.33 -29.39
N GLU A 185 -30.75 -5.74 -29.35
CA GLU A 185 -31.40 -5.11 -30.50
C GLU A 185 -30.62 -3.89 -30.98
N GLU A 186 -30.11 -3.09 -30.05
CA GLU A 186 -29.30 -1.92 -30.38
C GLU A 186 -28.00 -2.33 -31.09
N LEU A 187 -27.27 -3.30 -30.51
CA LEU A 187 -26.01 -3.82 -31.05
C LEU A 187 -26.19 -4.53 -32.40
N ARG A 188 -27.36 -5.13 -32.66
CA ARG A 188 -27.69 -5.70 -33.98
C ARG A 188 -27.84 -4.62 -35.07
N ARG A 189 -28.11 -3.38 -34.69
CA ARG A 189 -28.32 -2.27 -35.63
C ARG A 189 -27.03 -1.50 -35.93
N HIS A 190 -26.20 -1.29 -34.93
CA HIS A 190 -24.95 -0.54 -35.06
C HIS A 190 -24.03 -0.82 -33.87
N ASP A 191 -22.75 -0.51 -34.06
CA ASP A 191 -21.75 -0.58 -33.00
C ASP A 191 -21.99 0.49 -31.94
N VAL A 192 -21.83 0.11 -30.67
CA VAL A 192 -21.88 1.02 -29.51
C VAL A 192 -20.47 1.18 -28.95
N LEU A 193 -19.95 2.40 -28.96
CA LEU A 193 -18.66 2.75 -28.37
C LEU A 193 -18.87 3.46 -27.02
N LEU A 194 -18.19 2.98 -25.97
CA LEU A 194 -18.19 3.60 -24.65
C LEU A 194 -16.82 4.22 -24.37
N HIS A 195 -16.80 5.48 -23.92
CA HIS A 195 -15.57 6.20 -23.57
C HIS A 195 -15.50 6.42 -22.05
N HIS A 196 -14.84 5.51 -21.34
CA HIS A 196 -14.65 5.62 -19.89
C HIS A 196 -13.57 6.67 -19.55
N ALA A 197 -13.74 7.47 -18.49
CA ALA A 197 -14.77 7.43 -17.45
C ALA A 197 -16.02 8.30 -17.73
N TYR A 198 -16.23 8.78 -18.95
CA TYR A 198 -17.32 9.69 -19.31
C TYR A 198 -18.64 8.98 -19.59
N ASP A 199 -18.60 7.74 -20.07
CA ASP A 199 -19.76 6.86 -20.18
C ASP A 199 -19.77 5.85 -19.03
N SER A 200 -20.96 5.51 -18.52
CA SER A 200 -21.10 4.56 -17.41
C SER A 200 -20.70 3.14 -17.83
N TYR A 201 -20.03 2.42 -16.92
CA TYR A 201 -19.73 1.00 -17.10
C TYR A 201 -20.97 0.11 -16.89
N ASP A 202 -22.06 0.66 -16.34
CA ASP A 202 -23.32 -0.07 -16.10
C ASP A 202 -23.92 -0.66 -17.38
N ALA A 203 -23.62 -0.07 -18.54
CA ALA A 203 -24.02 -0.63 -19.83
C ALA A 203 -23.39 -2.02 -20.06
N VAL A 204 -22.12 -2.20 -19.71
CA VAL A 204 -21.42 -3.50 -19.82
C VAL A 204 -21.99 -4.49 -18.80
N VAL A 205 -22.21 -4.05 -17.56
CA VAL A 205 -22.82 -4.90 -16.51
C VAL A 205 -24.21 -5.35 -16.94
N SER A 206 -25.07 -4.42 -17.37
CA SER A 206 -26.43 -4.72 -17.83
C SER A 206 -26.45 -5.63 -19.05
N PHE A 207 -25.48 -5.47 -19.96
CA PHE A 207 -25.30 -6.36 -21.10
C PHE A 207 -25.01 -7.80 -20.65
N THR A 208 -24.00 -7.98 -19.78
CA THR A 208 -23.60 -9.29 -19.26
C THR A 208 -24.72 -9.93 -18.44
N GLU A 209 -25.42 -9.17 -17.60
CA GLU A 209 -26.57 -9.67 -16.84
C GLU A 209 -27.74 -10.08 -17.72
N SER A 210 -28.03 -9.32 -18.78
CA SER A 210 -29.06 -9.68 -19.76
C SER A 210 -28.66 -10.94 -20.52
N ALA A 211 -27.38 -11.06 -20.90
CA ALA A 211 -26.85 -12.25 -21.56
C ALA A 211 -26.97 -13.51 -20.68
N ALA A 212 -26.70 -13.39 -19.39
CA ALA A 212 -26.80 -14.50 -18.44
C ALA A 212 -28.25 -15.00 -18.24
N LYS A 213 -29.25 -14.15 -18.51
CA LYS A 213 -30.68 -14.47 -18.35
C LYS A 213 -31.38 -14.84 -19.66
N ASP A 214 -30.79 -14.54 -20.81
CA ASP A 214 -31.41 -14.81 -22.11
C ASP A 214 -31.17 -16.27 -22.54
N PRO A 215 -32.22 -17.11 -22.70
CA PRO A 215 -32.07 -18.51 -23.10
C PRO A 215 -31.50 -18.69 -24.51
N ARG A 216 -31.42 -17.62 -25.31
CA ARG A 216 -30.84 -17.64 -26.67
C ARG A 216 -29.32 -17.47 -26.66
N VAL A 217 -28.72 -17.09 -25.53
CA VAL A 217 -27.27 -16.96 -25.41
C VAL A 217 -26.65 -18.33 -25.17
N LEU A 218 -25.79 -18.77 -26.10
CA LEU A 218 -25.15 -20.09 -26.06
C LEU A 218 -23.88 -20.11 -25.19
N SER A 219 -23.13 -19.01 -25.17
CA SER A 219 -21.90 -18.89 -24.39
C SER A 219 -21.59 -17.43 -24.04
N ILE A 220 -20.87 -17.27 -22.94
CA ILE A 220 -20.23 -16.03 -22.47
C ILE A 220 -18.79 -16.44 -22.12
N MET A 221 -17.79 -15.79 -22.71
CA MET A 221 -16.37 -16.02 -22.41
C MET A 221 -15.82 -14.97 -21.46
#